data_AF-V9LHF1-F1
#
_entry.id   AF-V9LHF1-F1
#
_cell.length_a   1.000
_cell.length_b   1.000
_cell.length_c   1.000
_cell.angle_alpha   90.00
_cell.angle_beta   90.00
_cell.angle_gamma   90.00
#
_symmetry.space_group_name_H-M   'P 1'
#
loop_
_entity.id
_entity.type
_entity.pdbx_description
1 polymer ?
#
loop_
_entity_poly.entity_id
_entity_poly.type
_entity_poly.pdbx_seq_one_letter_code
_entity_poly.pdbx_strand_id
1 'polypeptide(L)'
;MASTTEGKKLVRSPSGLRMVPENGAFSSPFSLSEPQWVPDKECPRCMQCEAKFDFLNRKHHCRRCGKCFCDKCCSKKVPLPRMYFIDPVRQCAECSLISQKESEFFDKQIKVLINGKTWITLDLVSPVYNQKY
;
A
#
# COMPACT_ATOMS: atom_id res chain seq x y z
N MET A 1 4.86 13.44 -30.59
CA MET A 1 3.64 13.81 -29.84
C MET A 1 3.70 13.16 -28.46
N ALA A 2 4.24 13.85 -27.45
CA ALA A 2 4.18 13.34 -26.08
C ALA A 2 2.78 13.64 -25.54
N SER A 3 1.98 12.60 -25.30
CA SER A 3 0.71 12.72 -24.59
C SER A 3 1.02 13.25 -23.21
N THR A 4 0.71 14.53 -22.98
CA THR A 4 0.75 15.12 -21.64
C THR A 4 -0.30 14.40 -20.82
N THR A 5 0.12 13.59 -19.86
CA THR A 5 -0.79 13.01 -18.86
C THR A 5 -1.27 14.12 -17.95
N GLU A 6 -2.30 14.85 -18.38
CA GLU A 6 -2.89 15.95 -17.62
C GLU A 6 -3.18 15.48 -16.18
N GLY A 7 -2.55 16.13 -15.21
CA GLY A 7 -2.82 15.93 -13.79
C GLY A 7 -2.11 14.76 -13.10
N LYS A 8 -1.17 14.06 -13.74
CA LYS A 8 -0.37 12.99 -13.09
C LYS A 8 1.11 13.11 -13.40
N LYS A 9 1.96 12.81 -12.41
CA LYS A 9 3.42 12.79 -12.54
C LYS A 9 4.04 11.50 -12.02
N LEU A 10 5.15 11.10 -12.62
CA LEU A 10 5.98 9.99 -12.13
C LEU A 10 7.00 10.51 -11.12
N VAL A 11 7.04 9.90 -9.93
CA VAL A 11 7.99 10.21 -8.87
C VAL A 11 8.80 8.97 -8.55
N ARG A 12 10.13 9.11 -8.54
CA ARG A 12 11.05 8.08 -8.02
C ARG A 12 11.40 8.42 -6.57
N SER A 13 11.12 7.50 -5.65
CA SER A 13 11.54 7.59 -4.25
C SER A 13 12.39 6.37 -3.86
N PRO A 14 13.01 6.35 -2.65
CA PRO A 14 13.70 5.15 -2.15
C PRO A 14 12.82 3.90 -2.12
N SER A 15 11.50 4.08 -2.04
CA SER A 15 10.54 2.98 -2.07
C SER A 15 10.23 2.43 -3.46
N GLY A 16 10.49 3.18 -4.53
CA GLY A 16 10.25 2.77 -5.91
C GLY A 16 9.66 3.86 -6.80
N LEU A 17 9.14 3.46 -7.96
CA LEU A 17 8.48 4.35 -8.91
C LEU A 17 6.97 4.46 -8.57
N ARG A 18 6.47 5.69 -8.51
CA ARG A 18 5.08 6.00 -8.19
C ARG A 18 4.46 6.92 -9.22
N MET A 19 3.16 6.75 -9.50
CA MET A 19 2.38 7.65 -10.36
C MET A 19 1.41 8.47 -9.50
N VAL A 20 1.82 9.67 -9.11
CA VAL A 20 1.06 10.50 -8.17
C VAL A 20 0.29 11.60 -8.90
N PRO A 21 -0.87 12.04 -8.36
CA PRO A 21 -1.57 13.21 -8.88
C PRO A 21 -0.72 14.49 -8.78
N GLU A 22 -0.81 15.34 -9.78
CA GLU A 22 -0.20 16.67 -9.78
C GLU A 22 -1.11 17.65 -9.04
N ASN A 23 -0.54 18.46 -8.14
CA ASN A 23 -1.27 19.43 -7.30
C ASN A 23 -2.49 18.86 -6.54
N GLY A 24 -2.49 17.55 -6.25
CA GLY A 24 -3.58 16.86 -5.55
C GLY A 24 -4.84 16.64 -6.38
N ALA A 25 -4.87 17.10 -7.64
CA ALA A 25 -5.97 16.86 -8.57
C ALA A 25 -6.15 15.34 -8.74
N PHE A 26 -7.37 14.83 -8.59
CA PHE A 26 -7.66 13.38 -8.68
C PHE A 26 -7.09 12.52 -7.53
N SER A 27 -6.68 13.12 -6.41
CA SER A 27 -6.32 12.33 -5.22
C SER A 27 -7.54 11.58 -4.67
N SER A 28 -7.40 10.27 -4.50
CA SER A 28 -8.45 9.48 -3.84
C SER A 28 -8.45 9.79 -2.34
N PRO A 29 -9.63 9.97 -1.69
CA PRO A 29 -9.70 10.09 -0.23
C PRO A 29 -9.21 8.82 0.49
N PHE A 30 -9.12 7.70 -0.23
CA PHE A 30 -8.60 6.44 0.29
C PHE A 30 -7.10 6.25 0.01
N SER A 31 -6.43 7.21 -0.63
CA SER A 31 -4.99 7.13 -0.86
C SER A 31 -4.20 7.27 0.46
N LEU A 32 -3.02 6.68 0.48
CA LEU A 32 -2.11 6.67 1.62
C LEU A 32 -0.81 7.37 1.22
N SER A 33 -0.23 8.13 2.16
CA SER A 33 1.10 8.70 1.99
C SER A 33 2.18 7.62 2.13
N GLU A 34 3.33 7.83 1.48
CA GLU A 34 4.51 7.00 1.70
C GLU A 34 5.02 7.22 3.14
N PRO A 35 5.31 6.16 3.92
CA PRO A 35 5.83 6.32 5.26
C PRO A 35 7.27 6.81 5.22
N GLN A 36 7.68 7.56 6.25
CA GLN A 36 9.09 7.83 6.47
C GLN A 36 9.80 6.52 6.84
N TRP A 37 10.94 6.27 6.20
CA TRP A 37 11.78 5.14 6.56
C TRP A 37 12.54 5.45 7.84
N VAL A 38 12.59 4.47 8.74
CA VAL A 38 13.45 4.57 9.91
C VAL A 38 14.91 4.63 9.42
N PRO A 39 15.70 5.64 9.83
CA PRO A 39 17.09 5.77 9.40
C PRO A 39 17.91 4.52 9.72
N ASP A 40 18.82 4.14 8.83
CA ASP A 40 19.65 2.94 9.02
C ASP A 40 20.44 2.97 10.34
N LYS A 41 20.88 4.15 10.78
CA LYS A 41 21.63 4.33 12.04
C LYS A 41 20.80 3.95 13.27
N GLU A 42 19.49 4.14 13.22
CA GLU A 42 18.54 3.82 14.29
C GLU A 42 18.04 2.37 14.23
N CYS A 43 18.49 1.60 13.24
CA CYS A 43 18.10 0.21 13.01
C CYS A 43 19.30 -0.73 13.17
N PRO A 44 19.81 -1.02 14.38
CA PRO A 44 20.89 -1.97 14.58
C PRO A 44 20.44 -3.45 14.47
N ARG A 45 19.14 -3.70 14.62
CA ARG A 45 18.53 -5.03 14.64
C ARG A 45 17.23 -5.04 13.85
N CYS A 46 16.83 -6.22 13.35
CA CYS A 46 15.55 -6.40 12.70
C CYS A 46 14.40 -6.06 13.67
N MET A 47 13.46 -5.22 13.22
CA MET A 47 12.29 -4.80 14.02
C MET A 47 11.20 -5.87 14.15
N GLN A 48 11.52 -7.15 13.91
CA GLN A 48 10.60 -8.28 14.06
C GLN A 48 11.27 -9.43 14.83
N CYS A 49 12.42 -9.90 14.35
CA CYS A 49 13.12 -11.05 14.96
C CYS A 49 14.38 -10.67 15.75
N GLU A 50 14.66 -9.37 15.89
CA GLU A 50 15.80 -8.82 16.65
C GLU A 50 17.20 -9.27 16.20
N ALA A 51 17.30 -10.00 15.09
CA ALA A 51 18.55 -10.39 14.47
C ALA A 51 19.40 -9.14 14.18
N LYS A 52 20.64 -9.13 14.66
CA LYS A 52 21.60 -8.06 14.44
C LYS A 52 21.92 -7.96 12.95
N PHE A 53 21.97 -6.73 12.45
CA PHE A 53 22.42 -6.49 11.08
C PHE A 53 23.95 -6.46 11.01
N ASP A 54 24.48 -7.01 9.93
CA ASP A 54 25.91 -7.06 9.62
C ASP A 54 26.10 -7.09 8.09
N PHE A 55 27.29 -7.48 7.64
CA PHE A 55 27.60 -7.55 6.20
C PHE A 55 26.78 -8.61 5.44
N LEU A 56 26.35 -9.68 6.11
CA LEU A 56 25.58 -10.78 5.50
C LEU A 56 24.07 -10.57 5.71
N ASN A 57 23.67 -10.14 6.91
CA ASN A 57 22.29 -9.81 7.25
C ASN A 57 22.04 -8.32 7.03
N ARG A 58 21.62 -7.98 5.81
CA ARG A 58 21.40 -6.58 5.39
C ARG A 58 20.03 -6.04 5.82
N LYS A 59 19.94 -4.71 5.87
CA LYS A 59 18.74 -3.94 6.20
C LYS A 59 17.79 -3.84 5.02
N HIS A 60 16.49 -4.01 5.29
CA HIS A 60 15.43 -3.88 4.29
C HIS A 60 14.21 -3.16 4.87
N HIS A 61 13.80 -2.06 4.25
CA HIS A 61 12.60 -1.33 4.67
C HIS A 61 11.33 -1.87 4.04
N CYS A 62 10.28 -1.99 4.85
CA CYS A 62 8.94 -2.24 4.36
C CYS A 62 8.38 -0.97 3.72
N ARG A 63 7.95 -1.03 2.45
CA ARG A 63 7.43 0.15 1.74
C ARG A 63 6.08 0.63 2.24
N ARG A 64 5.37 -0.17 3.03
CA ARG A 64 4.06 0.18 3.63
C ARG A 64 4.18 0.84 5.00
N CYS A 65 5.14 0.43 5.84
CA CYS A 65 5.26 0.96 7.21
C CYS A 65 6.59 1.66 7.53
N GLY A 66 7.57 1.65 6.63
CA GLY A 66 8.86 2.34 6.81
C GLY A 66 9.82 1.71 7.84
N LYS A 67 9.40 0.67 8.57
CA LYS A 67 10.25 -0.07 9.52
C LYS A 67 11.33 -0.90 8.81
N CYS A 68 12.42 -1.21 9.52
CA CYS A 68 13.59 -1.94 9.02
C CYS A 68 13.62 -3.41 9.47
N PHE A 69 13.87 -4.31 8.53
CA PHE A 69 13.80 -5.76 8.71
C PHE A 69 14.97 -6.49 8.03
N CYS A 70 15.22 -7.74 8.40
CA CYS A 70 16.03 -8.65 7.59
C CYS A 70 15.25 -9.19 6.39
N ASP A 71 15.94 -9.84 5.45
CA ASP A 71 15.30 -10.36 4.23
C ASP A 71 14.19 -11.37 4.57
N LYS A 72 14.44 -12.28 5.54
CA LYS A 72 13.45 -13.28 5.98
C LYS A 72 12.15 -12.66 6.49
N CYS A 73 12.21 -11.57 7.25
CA CYS A 73 11.03 -10.90 7.81
C CYS A 73 10.34 -9.95 6.82
N CYS A 74 10.98 -9.66 5.68
CA CYS A 74 10.52 -8.66 4.70
C CYS A 74 10.84 -9.09 3.27
N SER A 75 10.50 -10.33 2.89
CA SER A 75 10.85 -10.92 1.59
C SER A 75 9.79 -10.74 0.51
N LYS A 76 8.53 -10.50 0.89
CA LYS A 76 7.39 -10.48 -0.04
C LYS A 76 7.35 -9.18 -0.84
N LYS A 77 7.08 -9.27 -2.14
CA LYS A 77 6.69 -8.13 -2.99
C LYS A 77 5.19 -8.20 -3.27
N VAL A 78 4.45 -7.15 -2.90
CA VAL A 78 2.99 -7.12 -2.99
C VAL A 78 2.55 -5.78 -3.59
N PRO A 79 1.51 -5.75 -4.46
CA PRO A 79 0.93 -4.50 -4.94
C PRO A 79 0.56 -3.56 -3.79
N LEU A 80 0.78 -2.26 -4.00
CA LEU A 80 0.38 -1.23 -3.04
C LEU A 80 -0.25 -0.01 -3.74
N PRO A 81 -1.39 -0.18 -4.44
CA PRO A 81 -1.98 0.87 -5.29
C PRO A 81 -2.42 2.10 -4.51
N ARG A 82 -2.84 1.94 -3.25
CA ARG A 82 -3.24 3.06 -2.38
C ARG A 82 -2.12 4.07 -2.13
N MET A 83 -0.85 3.68 -2.27
CA MET A 83 0.31 4.59 -2.20
C MET A 83 0.89 4.93 -3.58
N TYR A 84 0.14 4.63 -4.65
CA TYR A 84 0.51 4.94 -6.04
C TYR A 84 1.74 4.21 -6.59
N PHE A 85 2.17 3.10 -5.98
CA PHE A 85 3.22 2.26 -6.55
C PHE A 85 2.70 1.54 -7.80
N ILE A 86 3.51 1.60 -8.87
CA ILE A 86 3.19 0.94 -10.15
C ILE A 86 3.49 -0.56 -10.04
N ASP A 87 4.65 -0.90 -9.51
CA ASP A 87 5.11 -2.28 -9.35
C ASP A 87 4.87 -2.80 -7.93
N PRO A 88 4.77 -4.14 -7.75
CA PRO A 88 4.77 -4.75 -6.42
C PRO A 88 6.02 -4.37 -5.62
N VAL A 89 5.82 -3.90 -4.39
CA VAL A 89 6.89 -3.40 -3.52
C VAL A 89 7.15 -4.33 -2.34
N ARG A 90 8.38 -4.30 -1.84
CA ARG A 90 8.82 -5.11 -0.70
C ARG A 90 8.05 -4.72 0.57
N GLN A 91 7.50 -5.70 1.28
CA GLN A 91 6.76 -5.50 2.53
C GLN A 91 7.16 -6.52 3.60
N CYS A 92 7.05 -6.11 4.87
CA CYS A 92 7.16 -7.04 6.00
C CYS A 92 6.01 -8.04 6.01
N ALA A 93 6.17 -9.14 6.75
CA ALA A 93 5.16 -10.20 6.84
C ALA A 93 3.76 -9.66 7.17
N GLU A 94 3.63 -8.79 8.18
CA GLU A 94 2.35 -8.22 8.59
C GLU A 94 1.73 -7.32 7.51
N CYS A 95 2.49 -6.36 6.99
CA CYS A 95 2.00 -5.43 5.97
C CYS A 95 1.58 -6.17 4.70
N SER A 96 2.31 -7.22 4.31
CA SER A 96 1.99 -8.02 3.13
C SER A 96 0.60 -8.66 3.22
N LEU A 97 0.21 -9.13 4.41
CA LEU A 97 -1.12 -9.72 4.63
C LEU A 97 -2.21 -8.65 4.54
N ILE A 98 -1.96 -7.46 5.07
CA ILE A 98 -2.93 -6.36 5.00
C ILE A 98 -3.13 -5.93 3.55
N SER A 99 -2.05 -5.69 2.80
CA SER A 99 -2.15 -5.31 1.39
C SER A 99 -2.83 -6.36 0.51
N GLN A 100 -2.64 -7.66 0.82
CA GLN A 100 -3.35 -8.74 0.13
C GLN A 100 -4.85 -8.67 0.40
N LYS A 101 -5.26 -8.53 1.67
CA LYS A 101 -6.68 -8.38 2.04
C LYS A 101 -7.31 -7.13 1.41
N GLU A 102 -6.58 -6.01 1.40
CA GLU A 102 -7.03 -4.79 0.70
C GLU A 102 -7.24 -5.05 -0.79
N SER A 103 -6.27 -5.69 -1.45
CA SER A 103 -6.37 -6.03 -2.88
C SER A 103 -7.57 -6.95 -3.14
N GLU A 104 -7.78 -7.97 -2.32
CA GLU A 104 -8.96 -8.84 -2.42
C GLU A 104 -10.28 -8.09 -2.27
N PHE A 105 -10.36 -7.14 -1.33
CA PHE A 105 -11.54 -6.32 -1.14
C PHE A 105 -11.82 -5.44 -2.37
N PHE A 106 -10.83 -4.68 -2.85
CA PHE A 106 -11.01 -3.80 -4.02
C PHE A 106 -11.25 -4.58 -5.32
N ASP A 107 -10.55 -5.68 -5.53
CA ASP A 107 -10.66 -6.43 -6.78
C ASP A 107 -11.89 -7.33 -6.85
N LYS A 108 -12.37 -7.84 -5.72
CA LYS A 108 -13.49 -8.79 -5.69
C LYS A 108 -14.75 -8.14 -5.12
N GLN A 109 -14.68 -7.57 -3.92
CA GLN A 109 -15.86 -7.10 -3.20
C GLN A 109 -16.40 -5.77 -3.76
N ILE A 110 -15.52 -4.80 -4.05
CA ILE A 110 -15.94 -3.54 -4.67
C ILE A 110 -16.47 -3.78 -6.09
N LYS A 111 -15.84 -4.66 -6.88
CA LYS A 111 -16.35 -5.01 -8.23
C LYS A 111 -17.73 -5.66 -8.16
N VAL A 112 -17.96 -6.47 -7.13
CA VAL A 112 -19.28 -6.99 -6.85
C VAL A 112 -20.25 -5.83 -6.60
N LEU A 113 -19.93 -4.89 -5.69
CA LEU A 113 -20.72 -3.70 -5.35
C LEU A 113 -21.14 -2.84 -6.55
N ILE A 114 -20.23 -2.58 -7.48
CA ILE A 114 -20.49 -1.72 -8.65
C ILE A 114 -21.21 -2.44 -9.81
N ASN A 115 -21.32 -3.77 -9.76
CA ASN A 115 -21.96 -4.58 -10.81
C ASN A 115 -23.45 -4.89 -10.49
N GLY A 116 -24.10 -4.08 -9.65
CA GLY A 116 -25.55 -4.10 -9.44
C GLY A 116 -26.11 -5.32 -8.70
N LYS A 117 -25.33 -6.00 -7.84
CA LYS A 117 -25.96 -6.95 -6.90
C LYS A 117 -26.71 -6.20 -5.78
N THR A 118 -27.45 -6.94 -4.97
CA THR A 118 -28.18 -6.39 -3.82
C THR A 118 -27.31 -6.51 -2.57
N TRP A 119 -27.29 -5.47 -1.75
CA TRP A 119 -26.58 -5.43 -0.47
C TRP A 119 -27.53 -5.01 0.65
N ILE A 120 -27.17 -5.43 1.86
CA ILE A 120 -27.77 -4.94 3.09
C ILE A 120 -26.99 -3.70 3.50
N THR A 121 -27.60 -2.52 3.38
CA THR A 121 -27.05 -1.31 3.98
C THR A 121 -27.42 -1.33 5.46
N LEU A 122 -26.41 -1.46 6.34
CA LEU A 122 -26.61 -1.23 7.77
C LEU A 122 -26.47 0.28 8.00
N ASP A 123 -27.58 1.00 7.91
CA ASP A 123 -27.58 2.39 8.35
C ASP A 123 -27.38 2.38 9.87
N LEU A 124 -26.32 3.04 10.35
CA LEU A 124 -26.05 3.21 11.79
C LEU A 124 -27.15 4.03 12.51
N VAL A 125 -28.23 4.40 11.80
CA VAL A 125 -29.31 5.29 12.25
C VAL A 125 -30.71 4.74 11.92
N SER A 126 -30.87 3.66 11.12
CA SER A 126 -32.20 3.09 10.80
C SER A 126 -32.15 1.66 10.20
N PRO A 127 -33.25 0.89 10.22
CA PRO A 127 -33.22 -0.53 9.87
C PRO A 127 -33.17 -0.71 8.35
N VAL A 128 -32.05 -1.28 7.90
CA VAL A 128 -31.78 -2.01 6.65
C VAL A 128 -32.68 -1.66 5.45
N TYR A 129 -32.12 -0.93 4.49
CA TYR A 129 -32.68 -0.81 3.14
C TYR A 129 -31.85 -1.63 2.14
N ASN A 130 -32.55 -2.34 1.24
CA ASN A 130 -31.93 -2.94 0.06
C ASN A 130 -31.75 -1.85 -1.00
N GLN A 131 -30.51 -1.54 -1.36
CA GLN A 131 -30.21 -0.56 -2.41
C GLN A 131 -29.43 -1.22 -3.55
N LYS A 132 -29.83 -0.95 -4.80
CA LYS A 132 -29.09 -1.30 -6.01
C LYS A 132 -28.33 -0.07 -6.49
N TYR A 133 -27.07 -0.26 -6.86
CA TYR A 133 -26.25 0.73 -7.57
C TYR A 133 -26.10 0.31 -9.04
#